data_AF-A0A7K0BK95-F1
#
_entry.id   AF-A0A7K0BK95-F1
#
_cell.length_a   1.000
_cell.length_b   1.000
_cell.length_c   1.000
_cell.angle_alpha   90.00
_cell.angle_beta   90.00
_cell.angle_gamma   90.00
#
_symmetry.space_group_name_H-M   'P 1'
#
loop_
_entity.id
_entity.type
_entity.pdbx_description
1 polymer ?
#
loop_
_entity_poly.entity_id
_entity_poly.type
_entity_poly.pdbx_seq_one_letter_code
_entity_poly.pdbx_strand_id
1 'polypeptide(L)'
;MANKDLSKAKTGKNDEFYTQYHDIENEINAYLEYNPNVFQNKTILLPCDDPEWSNFTKFFAQNFERLKLKKLISTSFAPESKNLKINYQPTLFETRNPQFDDKKTIINGKIFTLKNDRTGDGKIDVNDLEWKYLNGDGDFRSEEIKKLRDEADVIITNPPFSLFREFLAWIVEADKKFVIIGNMNAITYKEVFPLIQNNKMWTGSRFNKRLNGKNMTFTVPDDYALSGTEVEVSAEGKKMVSVAGTGWFTNLDHGIRHIFLPLMTMADNIKFSKHKEIKGKEYQKYDNYDAIEIPFTDAIPSDYDGVMGVPISFLPKYNPEQFIILGATQRGCHDKVPDTKKYDDYWEVKQNGERTGSSGGKTNENANLALNDGKKNYFINKDGHIVQSAYQRIFIKHKK
;
A
#
# COMPACT_ATOMS: atom_id res chain seq x y z
N MET A 1 13.15 -6.03 11.86
CA MET A 1 13.55 -7.05 10.87
C MET A 1 12.93 -6.84 9.48
N ALA A 2 11.79 -6.14 9.33
CA ALA A 2 11.21 -5.81 8.01
C ALA A 2 12.09 -4.95 7.06
N ASN A 3 13.00 -4.12 7.59
CA ASN A 3 13.87 -3.27 6.75
C ASN A 3 14.94 -4.04 5.96
N LYS A 4 15.35 -5.24 6.40
CA LYS A 4 16.38 -6.02 5.69
C LYS A 4 15.82 -6.70 4.43
N ASP A 5 14.55 -7.12 4.46
CA ASP A 5 13.91 -7.78 3.32
C ASP A 5 13.54 -6.77 2.23
N LEU A 6 13.12 -5.56 2.62
CA LEU A 6 12.86 -4.44 1.69
C LEU A 6 14.16 -3.83 1.11
N SER A 7 15.26 -3.76 1.87
CA SER A 7 16.55 -3.33 1.31
C SER A 7 17.12 -4.36 0.33
N LYS A 8 16.78 -5.65 0.52
CA LYS A 8 17.06 -6.73 -0.43
C LYS A 8 16.17 -6.69 -1.66
N ALA A 9 14.88 -6.36 -1.55
CA ALA A 9 14.03 -6.08 -2.71
C ALA A 9 14.54 -4.89 -3.53
N LYS A 10 15.14 -3.87 -2.87
CA LYS A 10 15.87 -2.79 -3.55
C LYS A 10 17.13 -3.23 -4.30
N THR A 11 17.71 -4.40 -3.98
CA THR A 11 18.95 -4.91 -4.58
C THR A 11 18.75 -6.15 -5.46
N GLY A 12 17.62 -6.85 -5.33
CA GLY A 12 17.19 -7.92 -6.21
C GLY A 12 16.42 -7.35 -7.40
N LYS A 13 16.87 -7.64 -8.61
CA LYS A 13 16.31 -7.16 -9.87
C LYS A 13 14.92 -7.75 -10.22
N ASN A 14 14.19 -8.30 -9.25
CA ASN A 14 13.07 -9.21 -9.47
C ASN A 14 11.78 -8.69 -8.79
N ASP A 15 11.18 -7.64 -9.34
CA ASP A 15 9.92 -7.05 -8.85
C ASP A 15 8.65 -7.72 -9.46
N GLU A 16 8.76 -8.90 -10.08
CA GLU A 16 7.61 -9.62 -10.62
C GLU A 16 6.87 -10.41 -9.52
N PHE A 17 5.90 -9.76 -8.88
CA PHE A 17 5.01 -10.36 -7.89
C PHE A 17 3.60 -10.52 -8.46
N TYR A 18 3.23 -11.75 -8.83
CA TYR A 18 1.93 -12.05 -9.40
C TYR A 18 0.87 -12.19 -8.31
N THR A 19 -0.13 -11.30 -8.35
CA THR A 19 -1.23 -11.25 -7.38
C THR A 19 -2.20 -12.41 -7.58
N GLN A 20 -2.68 -12.99 -6.49
CA GLN A 20 -3.62 -14.12 -6.53
C GLN A 20 -5.03 -13.66 -6.92
N TYR A 21 -5.76 -14.49 -7.68
CA TYR A 21 -7.12 -14.20 -8.13
C TYR A 21 -8.07 -13.88 -6.96
N HIS A 22 -8.05 -14.72 -5.91
CA HIS A 22 -8.93 -14.54 -4.74
C HIS A 22 -8.66 -13.23 -3.98
N ASP A 23 -7.43 -12.71 -4.04
CA ASP A 23 -7.09 -11.44 -3.39
C ASP A 23 -7.67 -10.24 -4.13
N ILE A 24 -7.70 -10.31 -5.46
CA ILE A 24 -8.36 -9.33 -6.31
C ILE A 24 -9.87 -9.41 -6.08
N GLU A 25 -10.44 -10.61 -6.14
CA GLU A 25 -11.88 -10.82 -5.96
C GLU A 25 -12.39 -10.28 -4.61
N ASN A 26 -11.71 -10.63 -3.51
CA ASN A 26 -12.09 -10.16 -2.17
C ASN A 26 -12.02 -8.64 -2.06
N GLU A 27 -10.96 -8.03 -2.59
CA GLU A 27 -10.81 -6.58 -2.55
C GLU A 27 -11.87 -5.86 -3.38
N ILE A 28 -12.13 -6.34 -4.59
CA ILE A 28 -13.14 -5.74 -5.49
C ILE A 28 -14.55 -5.90 -4.92
N ASN A 29 -14.86 -7.06 -4.33
CA ASN A 29 -16.15 -7.29 -3.69
C ASN A 29 -16.40 -6.33 -2.51
N ALA A 30 -15.38 -5.94 -1.75
CA ALA A 30 -15.56 -4.97 -0.66
C ALA A 30 -16.05 -3.59 -1.15
N TYR A 31 -15.69 -3.18 -2.37
CA TYR A 31 -16.22 -1.95 -2.98
C TYR A 31 -17.64 -2.14 -3.52
N LEU A 32 -17.93 -3.31 -4.12
CA LEU A 32 -19.25 -3.65 -4.64
C LEU A 32 -20.30 -3.80 -3.54
N GLU A 33 -19.94 -4.38 -2.40
CA GLU A 33 -20.80 -4.51 -1.22
C GLU A 33 -21.25 -3.14 -0.70
N TYR A 34 -20.37 -2.14 -0.79
CA TYR A 34 -20.68 -0.77 -0.39
C TYR A 34 -21.43 0.00 -1.48
N ASN A 35 -21.02 -0.12 -2.74
CA ASN A 35 -21.69 0.48 -3.89
C ASN A 35 -21.72 -0.52 -5.06
N PRO A 36 -22.89 -1.18 -5.30
CA PRO A 36 -23.03 -2.18 -6.36
C PRO A 36 -22.76 -1.65 -7.78
N ASN A 37 -22.83 -0.33 -7.98
CA ASN A 37 -22.66 0.32 -9.27
C ASN A 37 -21.30 1.01 -9.43
N VAL A 38 -20.34 0.79 -8.51
CA VAL A 38 -19.04 1.48 -8.51
C VAL A 38 -18.25 1.34 -9.82
N PHE A 39 -18.42 0.22 -10.54
CA PHE A 39 -17.78 -0.04 -11.84
C PHE A 39 -18.73 0.07 -13.05
N GLN A 40 -20.01 0.41 -12.83
CA GLN A 40 -20.99 0.45 -13.90
C GLN A 40 -20.61 1.51 -14.96
N ASN A 41 -20.61 1.10 -16.22
CA ASN A 41 -20.26 1.91 -17.39
C ASN A 41 -18.87 2.57 -17.29
N LYS A 42 -17.95 1.94 -16.54
CA LYS A 42 -16.58 2.43 -16.36
C LYS A 42 -15.62 1.79 -17.36
N THR A 43 -14.65 2.59 -17.80
CA THR A 43 -13.45 2.09 -18.47
C THR A 43 -12.38 1.80 -17.42
N ILE A 44 -11.90 0.56 -17.36
CA ILE A 44 -10.84 0.15 -16.43
C ILE A 44 -9.53 -0.04 -17.19
N LEU A 45 -8.46 0.57 -16.69
CA LEU A 45 -7.09 0.36 -17.15
C LEU A 45 -6.33 -0.51 -16.14
N LEU A 46 -5.71 -1.58 -16.65
CA LEU A 46 -4.93 -2.55 -15.90
C LEU A 46 -3.49 -2.57 -16.44
N PRO A 47 -2.59 -1.67 -16.01
CA PRO A 47 -1.19 -1.75 -16.38
C PRO A 47 -0.59 -3.00 -15.74
N CYS A 48 -0.31 -4.04 -16.52
CA CYS A 48 0.14 -5.35 -16.04
C CYS A 48 1.36 -5.81 -16.82
N ASP A 49 2.36 -6.40 -16.17
CA ASP A 49 3.54 -6.87 -16.89
C ASP A 49 3.23 -7.94 -17.94
N ASP A 50 2.21 -8.77 -17.73
CA ASP A 50 1.78 -9.83 -18.65
C ASP A 50 0.25 -10.01 -18.65
N PRO A 51 -0.49 -9.30 -19.51
CA PRO A 51 -1.95 -9.34 -19.56
C PRO A 51 -2.56 -10.72 -19.84
N GLU A 52 -1.85 -11.59 -20.57
CA GLU A 52 -2.28 -12.97 -20.87
C GLU A 52 -2.38 -13.85 -19.61
N TRP A 53 -1.52 -13.59 -18.62
CA TRP A 53 -1.40 -14.38 -17.39
C TRP A 53 -1.88 -13.63 -16.14
N SER A 54 -2.11 -12.33 -16.27
CA SER A 54 -2.52 -11.47 -15.17
C SER A 54 -3.90 -11.87 -14.63
N ASN A 55 -3.93 -12.19 -13.33
CA ASN A 55 -5.19 -12.43 -12.64
C ASN A 55 -6.08 -11.18 -12.60
N PHE A 56 -5.53 -9.96 -12.77
CA PHE A 56 -6.34 -8.75 -12.92
C PHE A 56 -7.13 -8.79 -14.23
N THR A 57 -6.44 -8.99 -15.37
CA THR A 57 -7.10 -9.10 -16.68
C THR A 57 -8.13 -10.22 -16.66
N LYS A 58 -7.74 -11.40 -16.14
CA LYS A 58 -8.63 -12.56 -16.04
C LYS A 58 -9.88 -12.24 -15.22
N PHE A 59 -9.74 -11.69 -14.02
CA PHE A 59 -10.87 -11.36 -13.15
C PHE A 59 -11.83 -10.37 -13.83
N PHE A 60 -11.33 -9.25 -14.35
CA PHE A 60 -12.20 -8.22 -14.94
C PHE A 60 -12.82 -8.65 -16.27
N ALA A 61 -12.13 -9.45 -17.08
CA ALA A 61 -12.69 -9.99 -18.31
C ALA A 61 -13.78 -11.05 -18.02
N GLN A 62 -13.54 -11.99 -17.08
CA GLN A 62 -14.56 -12.98 -16.68
C GLN A 62 -15.80 -12.36 -16.04
N ASN A 63 -15.65 -11.18 -15.44
CA ASN A 63 -16.72 -10.48 -14.74
C ASN A 63 -17.22 -9.24 -15.50
N PHE A 64 -16.87 -9.09 -16.79
CA PHE A 64 -17.12 -7.86 -17.56
C PHE A 64 -18.60 -7.45 -17.52
N GLU A 65 -19.49 -8.40 -17.84
CA GLU A 65 -20.95 -8.17 -17.84
C GLU A 65 -21.51 -8.01 -16.43
N ARG A 66 -21.05 -8.83 -15.47
CA ARG A 66 -21.47 -8.76 -14.07
C ARG A 66 -21.19 -7.38 -13.47
N LEU A 67 -20.02 -6.83 -13.78
CA LEU A 67 -19.57 -5.50 -13.34
C LEU A 67 -20.14 -4.37 -14.22
N LYS A 68 -20.82 -4.70 -15.32
CA LYS A 68 -21.39 -3.77 -16.31
C LYS A 68 -20.34 -2.79 -16.83
N LEU A 69 -19.14 -3.28 -17.15
CA LEU A 69 -18.06 -2.44 -17.64
C LEU A 69 -18.37 -1.89 -19.03
N LYS A 70 -17.84 -0.70 -19.31
CA LYS A 70 -17.88 -0.11 -20.66
C LYS A 70 -16.76 -0.65 -21.54
N LYS A 71 -15.57 -0.76 -20.96
CA LYS A 71 -14.34 -1.16 -21.66
C LYS A 71 -13.29 -1.61 -20.64
N LEU A 72 -12.55 -2.65 -20.97
CA LEU A 72 -11.38 -3.09 -20.24
C LEU A 72 -10.15 -2.87 -21.12
N ILE A 73 -9.09 -2.31 -20.54
CA ILE A 73 -7.81 -2.07 -21.20
C ILE A 73 -6.73 -2.67 -20.32
N SER A 74 -5.96 -3.62 -20.82
CA SER A 74 -4.76 -4.12 -20.16
C SER A 74 -3.55 -3.80 -21.03
N THR A 75 -2.49 -3.26 -20.44
CA THR A 75 -1.26 -2.91 -21.17
C THR A 75 -0.09 -3.66 -20.58
N SER A 76 0.94 -3.95 -21.38
CA SER A 76 2.18 -4.61 -20.94
C SER A 76 3.41 -3.85 -21.37
N PHE A 77 4.47 -4.01 -20.59
CA PHE A 77 5.81 -3.63 -21.02
C PHE A 77 6.33 -4.57 -22.12
N ALA A 78 7.21 -4.05 -22.97
CA ALA A 78 8.03 -4.84 -23.86
C ALA A 78 8.97 -5.74 -23.04
N PRO A 79 9.18 -7.01 -23.42
CA PRO A 79 10.12 -7.89 -22.74
C PRO A 79 11.53 -7.29 -22.58
N GLU A 80 12.05 -6.56 -23.57
CA GLU A 80 13.38 -5.93 -23.50
C GLU A 80 13.45 -4.74 -22.53
N SER A 81 12.33 -4.05 -22.30
CA SER A 81 12.27 -2.94 -21.32
C SER A 81 12.18 -3.43 -19.88
N LYS A 82 11.89 -4.72 -19.66
CA LYS A 82 12.00 -5.33 -18.33
C LYS A 82 13.50 -5.47 -18.02
N ASN A 83 13.95 -4.97 -16.86
CA ASN A 83 15.36 -5.04 -16.39
C ASN A 83 15.88 -6.46 -16.10
N LEU A 84 15.17 -7.49 -16.58
CA LEU A 84 15.41 -8.90 -16.40
C LEU A 84 15.97 -9.48 -17.71
N LYS A 85 16.96 -10.37 -17.61
CA LYS A 85 17.33 -11.23 -18.75
C LYS A 85 16.26 -12.32 -18.88
N ILE A 86 15.07 -11.94 -19.36
CA ILE A 86 13.99 -12.88 -19.59
C ILE A 86 14.37 -13.66 -20.85
N ASN A 87 14.47 -14.98 -20.74
CA ASN A 87 14.35 -15.85 -21.91
C ASN A 87 12.89 -15.83 -22.35
N TYR A 88 12.45 -14.73 -22.96
CA TYR A 88 11.07 -14.56 -23.40
C TYR A 88 10.74 -15.63 -24.42
N GLN A 89 9.74 -16.44 -24.11
CA GLN A 89 9.21 -17.44 -25.02
C GLN A 89 7.78 -17.06 -25.38
N PRO A 90 7.51 -16.67 -26.65
CA PRO A 90 6.17 -16.33 -27.08
C PRO A 90 5.20 -17.50 -26.87
N THR A 91 3.98 -17.21 -26.45
CA THR A 91 2.95 -18.24 -26.26
C THR A 91 2.43 -18.78 -27.60
N LEU A 92 1.76 -19.94 -27.56
CA LEU A 92 1.01 -20.43 -28.73
C LEU A 92 -0.14 -19.49 -29.12
N PHE A 93 -0.67 -18.72 -28.16
CA PHE A 93 -1.69 -17.73 -28.41
C PHE A 93 -1.14 -16.57 -29.26
N GLU A 94 0.08 -16.12 -28.98
CA GLU A 94 0.76 -15.12 -29.79
C GLU A 94 1.12 -15.65 -31.17
N THR A 95 1.89 -16.73 -31.24
CA THR A 95 2.49 -17.24 -32.49
C THR A 95 1.46 -17.71 -33.51
N ARG A 96 0.25 -18.07 -33.07
CA ARG A 96 -0.87 -18.41 -33.96
C ARG A 96 -1.67 -17.19 -34.44
N ASN A 97 -1.45 -16.01 -33.86
CA ASN A 97 -2.15 -14.81 -34.29
C ASN A 97 -1.52 -14.27 -35.59
N PRO A 98 -2.30 -13.97 -36.63
CA PRO A 98 -1.78 -13.45 -37.90
C PRO A 98 -0.95 -12.16 -37.78
N GLN A 99 -1.14 -11.38 -36.71
CA GLN A 99 -0.41 -10.13 -36.51
C GLN A 99 0.94 -10.30 -35.79
N PHE A 100 1.27 -11.52 -35.36
CA PHE A 100 2.49 -11.81 -34.61
C PHE A 100 3.74 -11.42 -35.40
N ASP A 101 4.67 -10.77 -34.70
CA ASP A 101 5.93 -10.31 -35.26
C ASP A 101 7.05 -10.57 -34.25
N ASP A 102 8.02 -11.39 -34.65
CA ASP A 102 9.14 -11.84 -33.81
C ASP A 102 9.99 -10.69 -33.25
N LYS A 103 10.05 -9.55 -33.95
CA LYS A 103 10.83 -8.39 -33.49
C LYS A 103 9.98 -7.52 -32.57
N LYS A 104 8.75 -7.20 -32.99
CA LYS A 104 7.86 -6.35 -32.19
C LYS A 104 7.52 -6.98 -30.86
N THR A 105 7.38 -8.30 -30.80
CA THR A 105 7.08 -8.99 -29.54
C THR A 105 8.15 -8.81 -28.46
N ILE A 106 9.38 -8.45 -28.83
CA ILE A 106 10.47 -8.19 -27.89
C ILE A 106 10.57 -6.71 -27.50
N ILE A 107 10.35 -5.80 -28.47
CA ILE A 107 10.64 -4.35 -28.29
C ILE A 107 9.39 -3.49 -28.04
N ASN A 108 8.20 -3.97 -28.40
CA ASN A 108 6.95 -3.25 -28.23
C ASN A 108 6.16 -3.83 -27.06
N GLY A 109 5.55 -2.94 -26.27
CA GLY A 109 4.52 -3.34 -25.32
C GLY A 109 3.29 -3.87 -26.06
N LYS A 110 2.35 -4.45 -25.32
CA LYS A 110 1.07 -4.91 -25.88
C LYS A 110 -0.09 -4.20 -25.21
N ILE A 111 -1.17 -4.05 -25.96
CA ILE A 111 -2.46 -3.60 -25.45
C ILE A 111 -3.51 -4.66 -25.74
N PHE A 112 -4.28 -5.00 -24.72
CA PHE A 112 -5.43 -5.89 -24.78
C PHE A 112 -6.68 -5.09 -24.46
N THR A 113 -7.71 -5.21 -25.29
CA THR A 113 -8.98 -4.50 -25.11
C THR A 113 -10.14 -5.47 -25.17
N LEU A 114 -11.10 -5.26 -24.27
CA LEU A 114 -12.38 -5.95 -24.26
C LEU A 114 -13.50 -4.90 -24.21
N LYS A 115 -14.47 -5.01 -25.12
CA LYS A 115 -15.56 -4.04 -25.25
C LYS A 115 -16.87 -4.65 -25.75
N ASN A 116 -16.81 -5.57 -26.70
CA ASN A 116 -17.97 -6.19 -27.33
C ASN A 116 -17.76 -7.70 -27.44
N ASP A 117 -18.84 -8.45 -27.57
CA ASP A 117 -18.83 -9.87 -27.91
C ASP A 117 -18.37 -10.02 -29.37
N ARG A 118 -17.18 -10.60 -29.55
CA ARG A 118 -16.55 -10.84 -30.84
C ARG A 118 -16.78 -12.28 -31.29
N THR A 119 -16.88 -13.23 -30.36
CA THR A 119 -17.13 -14.64 -30.67
C THR A 119 -18.55 -14.87 -31.18
N GLY A 120 -19.49 -14.00 -30.83
CA GLY A 120 -20.90 -14.08 -31.18
C GLY A 120 -21.67 -15.10 -30.35
N ASP A 121 -21.15 -15.49 -29.18
CA ASP A 121 -21.77 -16.48 -28.29
C ASP A 121 -22.77 -15.86 -27.30
N GLY A 122 -22.94 -14.53 -27.36
CA GLY A 122 -23.85 -13.75 -26.52
C GLY A 122 -23.26 -13.35 -25.17
N LYS A 123 -21.95 -13.54 -24.95
CA LYS A 123 -21.23 -13.15 -23.73
C LYS A 123 -19.99 -12.34 -24.06
N ILE A 124 -19.66 -11.38 -23.21
CA ILE A 124 -18.39 -10.65 -23.28
C ILE A 124 -17.43 -11.22 -22.24
N ASP A 125 -16.40 -11.96 -22.67
CA ASP A 125 -15.45 -12.58 -21.76
C ASP A 125 -13.98 -12.58 -22.24
N VAL A 126 -13.14 -13.41 -21.62
CA VAL A 126 -11.70 -13.51 -21.91
C VAL A 126 -11.44 -13.91 -23.38
N ASN A 127 -12.34 -14.65 -24.02
CA ASN A 127 -12.20 -15.13 -25.39
C ASN A 127 -12.40 -14.01 -26.43
N ASP A 128 -13.04 -12.91 -26.04
CA ASP A 128 -13.24 -11.74 -26.89
C ASP A 128 -12.10 -10.71 -26.80
N LEU A 129 -11.08 -10.97 -25.97
CA LEU A 129 -9.93 -10.08 -25.82
C LEU A 129 -9.20 -9.90 -27.15
N GLU A 130 -9.14 -8.66 -27.61
CA GLU A 130 -8.36 -8.28 -28.77
C GLU A 130 -7.04 -7.72 -28.30
N TRP A 131 -5.92 -8.15 -28.90
CA TRP A 131 -4.61 -7.59 -28.58
C TRP A 131 -3.96 -6.97 -29.80
N LYS A 132 -3.07 -5.99 -29.58
CA LYS A 132 -2.21 -5.34 -30.59
C LYS A 132 -0.88 -4.94 -29.96
N TYR A 133 0.16 -4.76 -30.78
CA TYR A 133 1.38 -4.08 -30.33
C TYR A 133 1.10 -2.60 -30.10
N LEU A 134 1.64 -2.07 -29.00
CA LEU A 134 1.81 -0.64 -28.78
C LEU A 134 2.90 -0.09 -29.71
N ASN A 135 2.90 1.22 -29.96
CA ASN A 135 3.98 1.83 -30.74
C ASN A 135 5.28 1.93 -29.92
N GLY A 136 5.16 2.16 -28.61
CA GLY A 136 6.26 2.16 -27.66
C GLY A 136 6.42 0.85 -26.90
N ASP A 137 7.20 0.92 -25.83
CA ASP A 137 7.54 -0.22 -24.98
C ASP A 137 6.54 -0.46 -23.83
N GLY A 138 5.48 0.33 -23.73
CA GLY A 138 4.48 0.20 -22.67
C GLY A 138 4.83 0.90 -21.36
N ASP A 139 5.88 1.72 -21.27
CA ASP A 139 6.13 2.55 -20.09
C ASP A 139 4.93 3.47 -19.83
N PHE A 140 4.41 3.43 -18.59
CA PHE A 140 3.30 4.27 -18.15
C PHE A 140 3.59 5.77 -18.29
N ARG A 141 4.87 6.16 -18.30
CA ARG A 141 5.31 7.54 -18.53
C ARG A 141 5.17 7.99 -19.98
N SER A 142 5.01 7.08 -20.93
CA SER A 142 4.89 7.40 -22.35
C SER A 142 3.57 8.13 -22.67
N GLU A 143 3.58 8.98 -23.70
CA GLU A 143 2.38 9.68 -24.16
C GLU A 143 1.29 8.73 -24.68
N GLU A 144 1.68 7.57 -25.20
CA GLU A 144 0.74 6.53 -25.62
C GLU A 144 -0.05 5.96 -24.44
N ILE A 145 0.64 5.60 -23.34
CA ILE A 145 -0.03 5.07 -22.15
C ILE A 145 -0.77 6.17 -21.36
N LYS A 146 -0.27 7.41 -21.34
CA LYS A 146 -1.01 8.56 -20.77
C LYS A 146 -2.36 8.78 -21.47
N LYS A 147 -2.44 8.64 -22.80
CA LYS A 147 -3.74 8.72 -23.50
C LYS A 147 -4.71 7.63 -23.02
N LEU A 148 -4.23 6.42 -22.78
CA LEU A 148 -5.05 5.33 -22.24
C LEU A 148 -5.47 5.60 -20.79
N ARG A 149 -4.57 6.15 -19.96
CA ARG A 149 -4.89 6.63 -18.61
C ARG A 149 -6.00 7.66 -18.66
N ASP A 150 -5.87 8.64 -19.54
CA ASP A 150 -6.78 9.76 -19.64
C ASP A 150 -8.17 9.29 -20.13
N GLU A 151 -8.25 8.25 -20.97
CA GLU A 151 -9.50 7.57 -21.35
C GLU A 151 -10.14 6.79 -20.17
N ALA A 152 -9.33 6.21 -19.30
CA ALA A 152 -9.82 5.34 -18.22
C ALA A 152 -10.49 6.11 -17.08
N ASP A 153 -11.49 5.50 -16.45
CA ASP A 153 -12.11 5.98 -15.23
C ASP A 153 -11.38 5.48 -13.98
N VAL A 154 -10.93 4.22 -14.01
CA VAL A 154 -10.35 3.51 -12.86
C VAL A 154 -9.07 2.79 -13.29
N ILE A 155 -8.04 2.85 -12.45
CA ILE A 155 -6.76 2.16 -12.64
C ILE A 155 -6.55 1.13 -11.54
N ILE A 156 -6.38 -0.13 -11.91
CA ILE A 156 -6.31 -1.23 -10.94
C ILE A 156 -5.11 -2.12 -11.26
N THR A 157 -4.14 -2.24 -10.35
CA THR A 157 -2.95 -3.07 -10.60
C THR A 157 -2.11 -3.33 -9.34
N ASN A 158 -1.13 -4.24 -9.46
CA ASN A 158 0.04 -4.34 -8.59
C ASN A 158 1.22 -3.59 -9.25
N PRO A 159 1.48 -2.32 -8.94
CA PRO A 159 2.63 -1.62 -9.51
C PRO A 159 3.93 -2.16 -8.92
N PRO A 160 5.05 -2.10 -9.67
CA PRO A 160 6.37 -2.42 -9.10
C PRO A 160 6.63 -1.59 -7.84
N PHE A 161 7.03 -2.24 -6.75
CA PHE A 161 7.21 -1.55 -5.46
C PHE A 161 8.29 -0.47 -5.53
N SER A 162 9.30 -0.65 -6.37
CA SER A 162 10.35 0.34 -6.66
C SER A 162 9.80 1.63 -7.30
N LEU A 163 8.73 1.52 -8.10
CA LEU A 163 8.12 2.64 -8.84
C LEU A 163 6.84 3.17 -8.21
N PHE A 164 6.41 2.64 -7.06
CA PHE A 164 5.12 2.97 -6.42
C PHE A 164 4.86 4.49 -6.30
N ARG A 165 5.86 5.28 -5.89
CA ARG A 165 5.70 6.74 -5.72
C ARG A 165 5.45 7.46 -7.05
N GLU A 166 6.21 7.10 -8.08
CA GLU A 166 6.07 7.69 -9.41
C GLU A 166 4.76 7.25 -10.06
N PHE A 167 4.39 5.98 -9.89
CA PHE A 167 3.14 5.44 -10.40
C PHE A 167 1.92 6.09 -9.73
N LEU A 168 1.94 6.26 -8.40
CA LEU A 168 0.87 6.96 -7.68
C LEU A 168 0.76 8.43 -8.13
N ALA A 169 1.89 9.13 -8.28
CA ALA A 169 1.89 10.50 -8.79
C ALA A 169 1.25 10.59 -10.19
N TRP A 170 1.57 9.64 -11.08
CA TRP A 170 1.00 9.54 -12.42
C TRP A 170 -0.52 9.30 -12.43
N ILE A 171 -1.06 8.53 -11.47
CA ILE A 171 -2.51 8.34 -11.29
C ILE A 171 -3.16 9.63 -10.77
N VAL A 172 -2.57 10.22 -9.72
CA VAL A 172 -3.14 11.38 -9.01
C VAL A 172 -3.13 12.63 -9.88
N GLU A 173 -2.10 12.83 -10.69
CA GLU A 173 -2.01 13.94 -11.65
C GLU A 173 -3.21 13.99 -12.61
N ALA A 174 -3.74 12.82 -12.99
CA ALA A 174 -4.89 12.71 -13.90
C ALA A 174 -6.24 12.49 -13.18
N ASP A 175 -6.28 12.70 -11.86
CA ASP A 175 -7.48 12.59 -11.01
C ASP A 175 -8.26 11.27 -11.19
N LYS A 176 -7.52 10.16 -11.30
CA LYS A 176 -8.13 8.84 -11.55
C LYS A 176 -8.60 8.17 -10.28
N LYS A 177 -9.65 7.37 -10.40
CA LYS A 177 -9.97 6.38 -9.38
C LYS A 177 -8.98 5.23 -9.45
N PHE A 178 -8.63 4.63 -8.33
CA PHE A 178 -7.63 3.56 -8.33
C PHE A 178 -7.77 2.56 -7.20
N VAL A 179 -7.23 1.36 -7.44
CA VAL A 179 -7.01 0.29 -6.46
C VAL A 179 -5.64 -0.31 -6.77
N ILE A 180 -4.64 -0.02 -5.95
CA ILE A 180 -3.25 -0.43 -6.20
C ILE A 180 -2.65 -1.13 -4.99
N ILE A 181 -1.77 -2.10 -5.20
CA ILE A 181 -1.04 -2.75 -4.10
C ILE A 181 0.18 -1.90 -3.73
N GLY A 182 0.46 -1.82 -2.43
CA GLY A 182 1.70 -1.24 -1.93
C GLY A 182 2.07 -1.77 -0.55
N ASN A 183 3.24 -1.36 -0.08
CA ASN A 183 3.70 -1.67 1.27
C ASN A 183 3.24 -0.59 2.28
N MET A 184 2.95 -0.99 3.52
CA MET A 184 2.53 -0.11 4.62
C MET A 184 3.51 1.02 4.89
N ASN A 185 4.80 0.81 4.65
CA ASN A 185 5.80 1.87 4.78
C ASN A 185 5.56 3.03 3.80
N ALA A 186 4.82 2.83 2.71
CA ALA A 186 4.46 3.89 1.78
C ALA A 186 3.51 4.92 2.38
N ILE A 187 2.74 4.58 3.43
CA ILE A 187 1.86 5.52 4.14
C ILE A 187 2.61 6.78 4.54
N THR A 188 3.87 6.62 4.91
CA THR A 188 4.71 7.66 5.45
C THR A 188 5.68 8.18 4.41
N TYR A 189 5.31 8.13 3.14
CA TYR A 189 6.02 8.87 2.10
C TYR A 189 5.44 10.27 2.01
N LYS A 190 6.30 11.26 1.71
CA LYS A 190 5.93 12.68 1.63
C LYS A 190 4.84 12.93 0.58
N GLU A 191 4.78 12.09 -0.46
CA GLU A 191 3.81 12.17 -1.55
C GLU A 191 2.50 11.44 -1.22
N VAL A 192 2.51 10.51 -0.25
CA VAL A 192 1.37 9.63 0.08
C VAL A 192 0.60 10.15 1.29
N PHE A 193 1.30 10.48 2.38
CA PHE A 193 0.65 10.89 3.63
C PHE A 193 -0.30 12.09 3.45
N PRO A 194 0.05 13.14 2.68
CA PRO A 194 -0.87 14.24 2.42
C PRO A 194 -2.17 13.81 1.72
N LEU A 195 -2.14 12.78 0.87
CA LEU A 195 -3.36 12.24 0.24
C LEU A 195 -4.25 11.57 1.29
N ILE A 196 -3.66 10.83 2.22
CA ILE A 196 -4.38 10.19 3.33
C ILE A 196 -4.97 11.24 4.27
N GLN A 197 -4.15 12.20 4.71
CA GLN A 197 -4.56 13.28 5.60
C GLN A 197 -5.71 14.11 5.02
N ASN A 198 -5.68 14.39 3.71
CA ASN A 198 -6.73 15.14 3.02
C ASN A 198 -7.87 14.26 2.50
N ASN A 199 -7.97 13.00 2.94
CA ASN A 199 -9.02 12.06 2.59
C ASN A 199 -9.20 11.84 1.08
N LYS A 200 -8.09 11.88 0.32
CA LYS A 200 -8.01 11.60 -1.13
C LYS A 200 -7.53 10.18 -1.44
N MET A 201 -7.02 9.47 -0.44
CA MET A 201 -6.50 8.10 -0.54
C MET A 201 -6.64 7.42 0.82
N TRP A 202 -6.82 6.10 0.82
CA TRP A 202 -6.91 5.29 2.03
C TRP A 202 -6.50 3.85 1.77
N THR A 203 -6.42 3.07 2.85
CA THR A 203 -6.19 1.63 2.78
C THR A 203 -7.47 0.92 2.34
N GLY A 204 -7.33 -0.07 1.46
CA GLY A 204 -8.41 -0.95 1.05
C GLY A 204 -8.78 -2.00 2.10
N SER A 205 -9.60 -2.98 1.69
CA SER A 205 -10.22 -3.92 2.62
C SER A 205 -9.21 -4.88 3.26
N ARG A 206 -8.24 -5.36 2.46
CA ARG A 206 -7.10 -6.17 2.92
C ARG A 206 -5.83 -5.31 2.98
N PHE A 207 -5.55 -4.75 4.16
CA PHE A 207 -4.34 -3.97 4.38
C PHE A 207 -3.55 -4.43 5.60
N ASN A 208 -2.34 -4.96 5.38
CA ASN A 208 -1.50 -5.53 6.44
C ASN A 208 -2.26 -6.52 7.34
N LYS A 209 -3.20 -7.28 6.75
CA LYS A 209 -4.01 -8.31 7.41
C LYS A 209 -3.49 -9.69 7.04
N ARG A 210 -3.33 -10.54 8.05
CA ARG A 210 -3.06 -11.98 7.81
C ARG A 210 -4.39 -12.68 7.50
N LEU A 211 -4.44 -13.42 6.40
CA LEU A 211 -5.56 -14.30 6.07
C LEU A 211 -5.05 -15.74 6.15
N ASN A 212 -5.78 -16.61 6.85
CA ASN A 212 -5.38 -18.01 7.11
C ASN A 212 -3.93 -18.11 7.65
N GLY A 213 -3.56 -17.17 8.52
CA GLY A 213 -2.24 -17.12 9.11
C GLY A 213 -1.12 -16.65 8.19
N LYS A 214 -1.38 -16.15 6.97
CA LYS A 214 -0.35 -15.67 6.01
C LYS A 214 -0.55 -14.21 5.64
N ASN A 215 0.56 -13.51 5.35
CA ASN A 215 0.49 -12.16 4.72
C ASN A 215 -0.04 -12.24 3.28
N MET A 216 -0.07 -11.11 2.56
CA MET A 216 -0.43 -11.13 1.14
C MET A 216 0.61 -11.95 0.37
N THR A 217 0.14 -12.98 -0.33
CA THR A 217 0.97 -13.98 -0.99
C THR A 217 0.99 -13.71 -2.49
N PHE A 218 2.17 -13.85 -3.09
CA PHE A 218 2.40 -13.62 -4.50
C PHE A 218 3.08 -14.84 -5.09
N THR A 219 2.74 -15.17 -6.33
CA THR A 219 3.55 -16.07 -7.14
C THR A 219 4.73 -15.29 -7.68
N VAL A 220 5.91 -15.91 -7.74
CA VAL A 220 7.14 -15.31 -8.28
C VAL A 220 7.72 -16.19 -9.39
N PRO A 221 8.55 -15.65 -10.29
CA PRO A 221 9.22 -16.41 -11.33
C PRO A 221 10.02 -17.62 -10.82
N ASP A 222 10.20 -18.61 -11.69
CA ASP A 222 10.88 -19.87 -11.33
C ASP A 222 12.36 -19.67 -10.98
N ASP A 223 13.01 -18.63 -11.50
CA ASP A 223 14.40 -18.28 -11.16
C ASP A 223 14.51 -17.45 -9.86
N TYR A 224 13.38 -17.06 -9.26
CA TYR A 224 13.36 -16.31 -8.01
C TYR A 224 13.96 -17.16 -6.88
N ALA A 225 14.95 -16.59 -6.20
CA ALA A 225 15.56 -17.20 -5.02
C ALA A 225 14.65 -17.04 -3.81
N LEU A 226 13.93 -18.11 -3.46
CA LEU A 226 13.08 -18.13 -2.27
C LEU A 226 13.91 -17.80 -1.03
N SER A 227 13.57 -16.68 -0.39
CA SER A 227 14.20 -16.22 0.84
C SER A 227 13.16 -15.51 1.70
N GLY A 228 13.28 -15.63 3.01
CA GLY A 228 12.30 -15.08 3.97
C GLY A 228 11.65 -16.18 4.82
N THR A 229 10.69 -15.78 5.66
CA THR A 229 10.05 -16.67 6.64
C THR A 229 8.74 -17.29 6.15
N GLU A 230 8.13 -16.74 5.10
CA GLU A 230 6.82 -17.18 4.58
C GLU A 230 6.94 -17.42 3.07
N VAL A 231 7.65 -18.50 2.72
CA VAL A 231 7.84 -18.97 1.34
C VAL A 231 7.30 -20.39 1.21
N GLU A 232 6.74 -20.71 0.05
CA GLU A 232 6.25 -22.06 -0.24
C GLU A 232 6.28 -22.37 -1.73
N VAL A 233 6.09 -23.63 -2.07
CA VAL A 233 5.86 -24.10 -3.43
C VAL A 233 4.45 -24.67 -3.47
N SER A 234 3.63 -24.16 -4.39
CA SER A 234 2.26 -24.64 -4.61
C SER A 234 2.22 -26.09 -5.10
N ALA A 235 1.05 -26.72 -5.08
CA ALA A 235 0.86 -28.08 -5.59
C ALA A 235 1.21 -28.19 -7.09
N GLU A 236 1.06 -27.09 -7.83
CA GLU A 236 1.39 -26.95 -9.25
C GLU A 236 2.88 -26.61 -9.49
N GLY A 237 3.71 -26.63 -8.45
CA GLY A 237 5.16 -26.38 -8.55
C GLY A 237 5.56 -24.91 -8.60
N LYS A 238 4.61 -23.97 -8.55
CA LYS A 238 4.92 -22.52 -8.57
C LYS A 238 5.48 -22.04 -7.24
N LYS A 239 6.54 -21.24 -7.31
CA LYS A 239 7.14 -20.55 -6.15
C LYS A 239 6.26 -19.41 -5.65
N MET A 240 6.06 -19.33 -4.34
CA MET A 240 5.23 -18.30 -3.72
C MET A 240 5.93 -17.66 -2.50
N VAL A 241 5.72 -16.37 -2.33
CA VAL A 241 6.28 -15.56 -1.23
C VAL A 241 5.20 -14.69 -0.62
N SER A 242 5.17 -14.60 0.71
CA SER A 242 4.25 -13.72 1.43
C SER A 242 4.99 -12.50 1.96
N VAL A 243 4.47 -11.31 1.66
CA VAL A 243 5.14 -10.04 1.98
C VAL A 243 4.40 -9.32 3.09
N ALA A 244 5.06 -9.20 4.25
CA ALA A 244 4.51 -8.51 5.41
C ALA A 244 4.33 -7.01 5.15
N GLY A 245 3.26 -6.43 5.69
CA GLY A 245 2.97 -5.01 5.48
C GLY A 245 2.37 -4.69 4.12
N THR A 246 2.13 -5.66 3.23
CA THR A 246 1.54 -5.40 1.91
C THR A 246 0.01 -5.36 1.98
N GLY A 247 -0.59 -4.53 1.13
CA GLY A 247 -2.04 -4.44 0.98
C GLY A 247 -2.47 -3.39 -0.02
N TRP A 248 -3.78 -3.18 -0.12
CA TRP A 248 -4.39 -2.29 -1.10
C TRP A 248 -4.44 -0.83 -0.65
N PHE A 249 -4.15 0.08 -1.56
CA PHE A 249 -4.42 1.50 -1.45
C PHE A 249 -5.42 1.91 -2.51
N THR A 250 -6.35 2.79 -2.15
CA THR A 250 -7.45 3.16 -3.03
C THR A 250 -8.00 4.55 -2.71
N ASN A 251 -8.81 5.08 -3.62
CA ASN A 251 -9.72 6.20 -3.40
C ASN A 251 -11.18 5.84 -3.80
N LEU A 252 -11.49 4.54 -3.89
CA LEU A 252 -12.83 3.97 -3.98
C LEU A 252 -13.35 3.67 -2.58
N ASP A 253 -14.59 4.07 -2.31
CA ASP A 253 -15.14 3.98 -0.97
C ASP A 253 -15.60 2.55 -0.65
N HIS A 254 -15.52 2.16 0.62
CA HIS A 254 -15.87 0.81 1.08
C HIS A 254 -16.37 0.83 2.53
N GLY A 255 -17.20 -0.14 2.89
CA GLY A 255 -17.94 -0.14 4.16
C GLY A 255 -17.06 -0.05 5.42
N ILE A 256 -15.86 -0.64 5.40
CA ILE A 256 -14.94 -0.63 6.56
C ILE A 256 -14.59 0.80 7.01
N ARG A 257 -14.55 1.78 6.09
CA ARG A 257 -14.26 3.18 6.42
C ARG A 257 -15.33 3.84 7.28
N HIS A 258 -16.52 3.28 7.31
CA HIS A 258 -17.68 3.86 8.00
C HIS A 258 -18.00 3.11 9.29
N ILE A 259 -17.15 2.16 9.69
CA ILE A 259 -17.28 1.44 10.94
C ILE A 259 -16.73 2.31 12.07
N PHE A 260 -17.60 2.70 13.00
CA PHE A 260 -17.18 3.34 14.24
C PHE A 260 -16.40 2.37 15.12
N LEU A 261 -15.25 2.81 15.63
CA LEU A 261 -14.51 2.07 16.63
C LEU A 261 -15.24 2.15 17.98
N PRO A 262 -15.56 1.00 18.61
CA PRO A 262 -16.06 0.98 19.97
C PRO A 262 -14.91 1.30 20.92
N LEU A 263 -14.96 2.47 21.55
CA LEU A 263 -13.91 2.98 22.43
C LEU A 263 -14.41 3.10 23.86
N MET A 264 -13.54 2.81 24.83
CA MET A 264 -13.81 3.04 26.25
C MET A 264 -13.44 4.47 26.65
N THR A 265 -13.88 4.91 27.83
CA THR A 265 -13.35 6.15 28.44
C THR A 265 -11.87 5.98 28.81
N MET A 266 -11.16 7.08 29.04
CA MET A 266 -9.78 7.04 29.52
C MET A 266 -9.67 6.27 30.84
N ALA A 267 -10.58 6.53 31.79
CA ALA A 267 -10.61 5.84 33.08
C ALA A 267 -10.82 4.32 32.92
N ASP A 268 -11.73 3.92 32.02
CA ASP A 268 -11.99 2.51 31.75
C ASP A 268 -10.82 1.83 31.03
N ASN A 269 -10.17 2.50 30.09
CA ASN A 269 -8.95 1.98 29.47
C ASN A 269 -7.88 1.69 30.53
N ILE A 270 -7.64 2.62 31.46
CA ILE A 270 -6.69 2.43 32.56
C ILE A 270 -7.11 1.23 33.43
N LYS A 271 -8.39 1.04 33.69
CA LYS A 271 -8.87 -0.04 34.57
C LYS A 271 -8.91 -1.41 33.89
N PHE A 272 -9.35 -1.48 32.65
CA PHE A 272 -9.78 -2.73 31.99
C PHE A 272 -8.97 -3.12 30.76
N SER A 273 -8.06 -2.27 30.26
CA SER A 273 -7.26 -2.60 29.08
C SER A 273 -6.52 -3.94 29.24
N LYS A 274 -6.46 -4.70 28.14
CA LYS A 274 -5.66 -5.93 28.05
C LYS A 274 -4.15 -5.65 27.91
N HIS A 275 -3.79 -4.40 27.59
CA HIS A 275 -2.42 -3.99 27.34
C HIS A 275 -1.75 -3.50 28.62
N LYS A 276 -0.60 -4.08 28.99
CA LYS A 276 0.12 -3.79 30.24
C LYS A 276 0.74 -2.38 30.26
N GLU A 277 0.86 -1.77 29.10
CA GLU A 277 1.31 -0.40 28.89
C GLU A 277 0.25 0.62 29.29
N ILE A 278 -1.04 0.25 29.27
CA ILE A 278 -2.18 1.12 29.60
C ILE A 278 -2.81 0.73 30.93
N LYS A 279 -2.95 -0.58 31.21
CA LYS A 279 -3.62 -1.05 32.41
C LYS A 279 -2.89 -0.59 33.68
N GLY A 280 -3.60 0.17 34.52
CA GLY A 280 -3.13 0.73 35.78
C GLY A 280 -2.11 1.86 35.62
N LYS A 281 -1.99 2.45 34.44
CA LYS A 281 -1.01 3.50 34.13
C LYS A 281 -1.67 4.69 33.47
N GLU A 282 -1.18 5.89 33.78
CA GLU A 282 -1.60 7.09 33.07
C GLU A 282 -1.07 7.10 31.63
N TYR A 283 -1.82 7.75 30.74
CA TYR A 283 -1.38 7.98 29.37
C TYR A 283 -0.18 8.92 29.36
N GLN A 284 0.85 8.53 28.62
CA GLN A 284 2.07 9.34 28.53
C GLN A 284 1.85 10.53 27.60
N LYS A 285 2.45 11.67 27.94
CA LYS A 285 2.54 12.86 27.09
C LYS A 285 3.88 12.88 26.38
N TYR A 286 3.91 13.36 25.15
CA TYR A 286 5.18 13.60 24.46
C TYR A 286 5.92 14.80 25.06
N ASP A 287 7.24 14.75 25.04
CA ASP A 287 8.12 15.84 25.49
C ASP A 287 8.21 16.97 24.47
N ASN A 288 7.97 16.68 23.17
CA ASN A 288 8.03 17.66 22.08
C ASN A 288 6.73 17.85 21.29
N TYR A 289 5.60 17.32 21.75
CA TYR A 289 4.30 17.56 21.12
C TYR A 289 3.23 17.72 22.18
N ASP A 290 2.29 18.64 21.95
CA ASP A 290 1.08 18.74 22.78
C ASP A 290 0.07 17.64 22.40
N ALA A 291 0.46 16.39 22.68
CA ALA A 291 -0.32 15.21 22.39
C ALA A 291 0.02 14.07 23.37
N ILE A 292 -0.92 13.14 23.54
CA ILE A 292 -0.70 11.91 24.30
C ILE A 292 -0.29 10.75 23.38
N GLU A 293 0.54 9.84 23.88
CA GLU A 293 0.88 8.59 23.23
C GLU A 293 -0.25 7.58 23.39
N ILE A 294 -0.75 7.08 22.26
CA ILE A 294 -1.70 5.98 22.19
C ILE A 294 -0.98 4.79 21.54
N PRO A 295 -0.45 3.83 22.32
CA PRO A 295 0.35 2.73 21.80
C PRO A 295 -0.48 1.71 21.00
N PHE A 296 -1.79 1.63 21.26
CA PHE A 296 -2.70 0.67 20.63
C PHE A 296 -4.01 1.33 20.21
N THR A 297 -4.50 1.02 19.01
CA THR A 297 -5.75 1.60 18.47
C THR A 297 -6.98 1.36 19.34
N ASP A 298 -7.08 0.21 20.00
CA ASP A 298 -8.19 -0.10 20.93
C ASP A 298 -8.05 0.57 22.30
N ALA A 299 -6.96 1.32 22.52
CA ALA A 299 -6.76 2.13 23.72
C ALA A 299 -6.94 3.63 23.43
N ILE A 300 -7.56 4.02 22.31
CA ILE A 300 -7.97 5.41 22.09
C ILE A 300 -9.09 5.74 23.11
N PRO A 301 -8.94 6.75 23.98
CA PRO A 301 -10.00 7.18 24.89
C PRO A 301 -11.11 7.92 24.13
N SER A 302 -12.36 7.56 24.37
CA SER A 302 -13.55 8.18 23.76
C SER A 302 -13.85 9.61 24.26
N ASP A 303 -13.35 9.96 25.45
CA ASP A 303 -13.63 11.17 26.21
C ASP A 303 -12.45 12.17 26.24
N TYR A 304 -11.41 11.92 25.44
CA TYR A 304 -10.25 12.82 25.36
C TYR A 304 -10.32 13.77 24.18
N ASP A 305 -10.41 15.06 24.48
CA ASP A 305 -10.56 16.13 23.48
C ASP A 305 -9.24 16.63 22.87
N GLY A 306 -8.08 16.19 23.36
CA GLY A 306 -6.77 16.64 22.89
C GLY A 306 -6.25 15.89 21.65
N VAL A 307 -5.05 16.23 21.22
CA VAL A 307 -4.36 15.50 20.13
C VAL A 307 -3.81 14.19 20.66
N MET A 308 -3.92 13.14 19.85
CA MET A 308 -3.48 11.79 20.17
C MET A 308 -2.54 11.27 19.09
N GLY A 309 -1.38 10.76 19.48
CA GLY A 309 -0.47 10.05 18.58
C GLY A 309 -0.78 8.56 18.57
N VAL A 310 -1.36 8.06 17.48
CA VAL A 310 -1.70 6.63 17.28
C VAL A 310 -0.68 5.93 16.37
N PRO A 311 -0.52 4.60 16.43
CA PRO A 311 0.35 3.89 15.49
C PRO A 311 -0.17 3.97 14.05
N ILE A 312 0.71 3.87 13.05
CA ILE A 312 0.32 3.86 11.63
C ILE A 312 -0.67 2.72 11.26
N SER A 313 -0.65 1.63 12.03
CA SER A 313 -1.61 0.51 11.92
C SER A 313 -3.04 0.88 12.32
N PHE A 314 -3.28 2.11 12.76
CA PHE A 314 -4.60 2.71 12.93
C PHE A 314 -5.34 2.89 11.60
N LEU A 315 -4.64 3.19 10.49
CA LEU A 315 -5.28 3.58 9.23
C LEU A 315 -6.28 2.58 8.64
N PRO A 316 -6.05 1.25 8.70
CA PRO A 316 -7.05 0.26 8.30
C PRO A 316 -8.37 0.30 9.09
N LYS A 317 -8.40 1.04 10.21
CA LYS A 317 -9.55 1.24 11.09
C LYS A 317 -10.00 2.71 11.13
N TYR A 318 -9.36 3.58 10.33
CA TYR A 318 -9.67 4.99 10.33
C TYR A 318 -11.05 5.22 9.70
N ASN A 319 -11.92 5.85 10.48
CA ASN A 319 -13.20 6.36 10.03
C ASN A 319 -13.16 7.90 10.01
N PRO A 320 -13.32 8.55 8.83
CA PRO A 320 -13.30 10.01 8.71
C PRO A 320 -14.53 10.72 9.31
N GLU A 321 -15.54 9.97 9.75
CA GLU A 321 -16.68 10.47 10.55
C GLU A 321 -16.38 10.47 12.04
N GLN A 322 -15.45 9.62 12.51
CA GLN A 322 -15.08 9.52 13.92
C GLN A 322 -13.82 10.34 14.26
N PHE A 323 -12.87 10.45 13.33
CA PHE A 323 -11.59 11.11 13.59
C PHE A 323 -11.20 12.10 12.50
N ILE A 324 -10.34 13.05 12.89
CA ILE A 324 -9.64 13.97 12.00
C ILE A 324 -8.14 13.65 12.08
N ILE A 325 -7.48 13.45 10.93
CA ILE A 325 -6.02 13.32 10.85
C ILE A 325 -5.40 14.72 10.79
N LEU A 326 -4.55 15.03 11.76
CA LEU A 326 -3.87 16.32 11.89
C LEU A 326 -2.46 16.29 11.32
N GLY A 327 -1.79 15.14 11.36
CA GLY A 327 -0.42 15.01 10.85
C GLY A 327 0.19 13.65 11.17
N ALA A 328 1.49 13.52 10.94
CA ALA A 328 2.30 12.38 11.38
C ALA A 328 3.68 12.85 11.83
N THR A 329 4.35 12.07 12.67
CA THR A 329 5.72 12.31 13.15
C THR A 329 6.73 12.05 12.04
N GLN A 330 6.68 12.89 11.01
CA GLN A 330 7.49 12.86 9.81
C GLN A 330 7.71 14.29 9.33
N ARG A 331 8.90 14.54 8.80
CA ARG A 331 9.27 15.81 8.17
C ARG A 331 8.24 16.31 7.16
N GLY A 332 7.71 17.49 7.42
CA GLY A 332 6.73 18.16 6.56
C GLY A 332 5.32 17.57 6.59
N CYS A 333 5.01 16.70 7.56
CA CYS A 333 3.68 16.10 7.73
C CYS A 333 3.03 16.48 9.08
N HIS A 334 3.58 17.45 9.82
CA HIS A 334 3.14 17.82 11.18
C HIS A 334 2.85 19.31 11.35
N ASP A 335 2.58 20.05 10.27
CA ASP A 335 2.36 21.50 10.34
C ASP A 335 1.18 21.90 11.25
N LYS A 336 0.16 21.03 11.37
CA LYS A 336 -0.99 21.25 12.28
C LYS A 336 -0.71 20.84 13.73
N VAL A 337 0.40 20.15 13.99
CA VAL A 337 0.85 19.70 15.32
C VAL A 337 2.36 19.91 15.37
N PRO A 338 2.82 21.19 15.43
CA PRO A 338 4.24 21.50 15.37
C PRO A 338 4.97 20.96 16.58
N ASP A 339 6.26 20.65 16.41
CA ASP A 339 7.08 20.24 17.55
C ASP A 339 7.42 21.43 18.45
N THR A 340 7.31 21.21 19.75
CA THR A 340 7.49 22.26 20.77
C THR A 340 8.92 22.35 21.29
N LYS A 341 9.77 21.37 20.96
CA LYS A 341 11.13 21.23 21.48
C LYS A 341 12.05 20.52 20.48
N LYS A 342 13.30 20.97 20.43
CA LYS A 342 14.40 20.39 19.64
C LYS A 342 15.43 19.73 20.56
N TYR A 343 16.16 18.76 20.02
CA TYR A 343 17.10 17.87 20.72
C TYR A 343 18.49 17.93 20.08
N ASP A 344 18.98 19.14 19.79
CA ASP A 344 20.20 19.34 19.01
C ASP A 344 21.49 19.02 19.78
N ASP A 345 21.42 18.90 21.11
CA ASP A 345 22.54 18.60 22.01
C ASP A 345 22.50 17.18 22.60
N TYR A 346 21.71 16.28 21.99
CA TYR A 346 21.52 14.92 22.46
C TYR A 346 22.48 13.93 21.81
N TRP A 347 22.79 12.83 22.52
CA TRP A 347 23.47 11.67 21.95
C TRP A 347 22.66 10.39 22.16
N GLU A 348 22.69 9.50 21.17
CA GLU A 348 22.01 8.22 21.24
C GLU A 348 22.86 7.21 22.03
N VAL A 349 22.24 6.58 23.02
CA VAL A 349 22.81 5.59 23.92
C VAL A 349 22.08 4.26 23.71
N LYS A 350 22.84 3.18 23.61
CA LYS A 350 22.31 1.82 23.54
C LYS A 350 21.72 1.39 24.88
N GLN A 351 20.94 0.32 24.86
CA GLN A 351 20.38 -0.32 26.07
C GLN A 351 21.44 -0.70 27.11
N ASN A 352 22.67 -1.03 26.67
CA ASN A 352 23.79 -1.38 27.55
C ASN A 352 24.53 -0.15 28.14
N GLY A 353 24.05 1.07 27.88
CA GLY A 353 24.66 2.30 28.38
C GLY A 353 25.81 2.86 27.51
N GLU A 354 26.22 2.15 26.46
CA GLU A 354 27.24 2.65 25.55
C GLU A 354 26.67 3.73 24.62
N ARG A 355 27.40 4.84 24.48
CA ARG A 355 27.10 5.82 23.44
C ARG A 355 27.28 5.19 22.07
N THR A 356 26.35 5.47 21.18
CA THR A 356 26.53 5.23 19.74
C THR A 356 27.37 6.36 19.12
N GLY A 357 27.69 6.25 17.83
CA GLY A 357 28.26 7.37 17.06
C GLY A 357 27.22 8.43 16.63
N SER A 358 25.94 8.27 16.97
CA SER A 358 24.87 9.20 16.58
C SER A 358 24.65 10.27 17.65
N SER A 359 24.59 11.53 17.23
CA SER A 359 24.32 12.69 18.08
C SER A 359 23.62 13.80 17.30
N GLY A 360 23.21 14.85 18.00
CA GLY A 360 22.50 16.00 17.45
C GLY A 360 21.00 15.77 17.29
N GLY A 361 20.37 16.56 16.42
CA GLY A 361 18.92 16.59 16.17
C GLY A 361 18.32 15.35 15.49
N LYS A 362 18.93 14.16 15.61
CA LYS A 362 18.48 12.91 14.98
C LYS A 362 17.06 12.52 15.40
N THR A 363 16.66 12.90 16.61
CA THR A 363 15.32 12.62 17.13
C THR A 363 14.35 13.79 16.96
N ASN A 364 14.77 14.90 16.34
CA ASN A 364 13.85 15.98 16.00
C ASN A 364 12.77 15.45 15.07
N GLU A 365 11.55 16.01 15.19
CA GLU A 365 10.35 15.62 14.43
C GLU A 365 9.80 14.21 14.72
N ASN A 366 10.55 13.32 15.39
CA ASN A 366 9.99 12.12 16.00
C ASN A 366 9.15 12.49 17.23
N ALA A 367 8.14 11.69 17.57
CA ALA A 367 7.49 11.82 18.87
C ALA A 367 8.40 11.26 19.97
N ASN A 368 8.80 12.11 20.90
CA ASN A 368 9.71 11.76 21.98
C ASN A 368 8.97 11.69 23.31
N LEU A 369 9.28 10.69 24.12
CA LEU A 369 8.77 10.52 25.47
C LEU A 369 9.92 10.75 26.45
N ALA A 370 9.71 11.52 27.52
CA ALA A 370 10.69 11.74 28.58
C ALA A 370 10.80 10.52 29.51
N LEU A 371 11.35 9.42 29.00
CA LEU A 371 11.51 8.16 29.70
C LEU A 371 12.66 7.32 29.13
N ASN A 372 12.99 6.24 29.82
CA ASN A 372 13.82 5.16 29.33
C ASN A 372 13.17 3.82 29.69
N ASP A 373 12.75 3.04 28.68
CA ASP A 373 12.08 1.75 28.90
C ASP A 373 13.07 0.60 29.17
N GLY A 374 14.37 0.85 29.07
CA GLY A 374 15.45 -0.15 29.22
C GLY A 374 15.51 -1.20 28.09
N LYS A 375 14.64 -1.08 27.09
CA LYS A 375 14.45 -2.06 25.99
C LYS A 375 14.75 -1.48 24.62
N LYS A 376 15.02 -0.18 24.50
CA LYS A 376 15.42 0.46 23.25
C LYS A 376 16.58 1.42 23.50
N ASN A 377 17.20 1.87 22.42
CA ASN A 377 18.12 2.99 22.50
C ASN A 377 17.35 4.23 22.96
N TYR A 378 18.01 5.09 23.70
CA TYR A 378 17.47 6.37 24.19
C TYR A 378 18.44 7.49 23.85
N PHE A 379 17.99 8.73 23.99
CA PHE A 379 18.78 9.93 23.76
C PHE A 379 18.91 10.68 25.08
N ILE A 380 20.10 11.19 25.39
CA ILE A 380 20.34 11.96 26.61
C ILE A 380 21.21 13.17 26.29
N ASN A 381 20.97 14.29 26.97
CA ASN A 381 21.81 15.49 26.89
C ASN A 381 22.76 15.62 28.09
N LYS A 382 23.58 16.67 28.08
CA LYS A 382 24.54 16.99 29.15
C LYS A 382 23.92 17.20 30.52
N ASP A 383 22.67 17.64 30.57
CA ASP A 383 21.95 17.89 31.81
C ASP A 383 21.28 16.62 32.36
N GLY A 384 21.44 15.48 31.67
CA GLY A 384 20.89 14.19 32.06
C GLY A 384 19.41 14.01 31.68
N HIS A 385 18.83 14.91 30.89
CA HIS A 385 17.46 14.76 30.42
C HIS A 385 17.40 13.66 29.35
N ILE A 386 16.65 12.60 29.65
CA ILE A 386 16.52 11.42 28.79
C ILE A 386 15.21 11.46 28.02
N VAL A 387 15.28 11.20 26.71
CA VAL A 387 14.11 10.96 25.87
C VAL A 387 14.26 9.69 25.06
N GLN A 388 13.12 9.11 24.68
CA GLN A 388 13.06 7.94 23.83
C GLN A 388 12.05 8.18 22.70
N SER A 389 12.48 7.99 21.45
CA SER A 389 11.61 8.13 20.30
C SER A 389 10.58 7.01 20.24
N ALA A 390 9.31 7.36 20.14
CA ALA A 390 8.26 6.44 19.73
C ALA A 390 8.48 6.02 18.26
N TYR A 391 7.99 4.83 17.91
CA TYR A 391 7.81 4.49 16.49
C TYR A 391 6.82 5.47 15.87
N GLN A 392 6.91 5.64 14.54
CA GLN A 392 6.11 6.62 13.80
C GLN A 392 4.63 6.65 14.22
N ARG A 393 4.12 7.86 14.45
CA ARG A 393 2.76 8.14 14.91
C ARG A 393 2.01 8.99 13.91
N ILE A 394 0.69 8.80 13.89
CA ILE A 394 -0.27 9.66 13.21
C ILE A 394 -0.97 10.45 14.31
N PHE A 395 -0.98 11.78 14.18
CA PHE A 395 -1.71 12.66 15.07
C PHE A 395 -3.16 12.73 14.63
N ILE A 396 -4.07 12.37 15.54
CA ILE A 396 -5.50 12.39 15.33
C ILE A 396 -6.21 13.17 16.44
N LYS A 397 -7.46 13.53 16.16
CA LYS A 397 -8.44 14.05 17.12
C LYS A 397 -9.79 13.42 16.84
N HIS A 398 -10.65 13.29 17.85
CA HIS A 398 -12.07 12.99 17.60
C HIS A 398 -12.70 14.08 16.73
N LYS A 399 -13.54 13.67 15.79
CA LYS A 399 -14.41 14.57 15.04
C LYS A 399 -15.63 14.86 15.92
N LYS A 400 -15.84 16.14 16.22
CA LYS A 400 -16.99 16.60 17.00
C LYS A 400 -18.19 16.85 16.10
#